data_AF-A0A2W4KLG6-F1
#
_entry.id   AF-A0A2W4KLG6-F1
#
_cell.length_a   1.000
_cell.length_b   1.000
_cell.length_c   1.000
_cell.angle_alpha   90.00
_cell.angle_beta   90.00
_cell.angle_gamma   90.00
#
_symmetry.space_group_name_H-M   'P 1'
#
loop_
_entity.id
_entity.type
_entity.pdbx_description
1 polymer ?
#
loop_
_entity_poly.entity_id
_entity_poly.type
_entity_poly.pdbx_seq_one_letter_code
_entity_poly.pdbx_strand_id
1 'polypeptide(L)'
;MASQDRTASRTGTRPDAAGAAAPETATVDLSITIGGDAGQGVESSGAGFTRALARSGLHVFSMPDYRSRIRGGHNFYQIRVADRPLYSHADPVHVLIGLTEESIKIHLDNLAPRAAVIYDRDFRRVDAEELRRKYVRPVPLPLAEVAKKHGSKVLMNTASLGAAAGLLHYPVGYLEQVIKENFADKGDRVVEANLAVAREGWKLGREASGDFPYRLPDPGGRPRRMVLHGNHAFALGAVAAGCRFIAAYPMTPGTSLFEWMTAHAQELGIVSKHAEDEIAAICMAIGAGHAGARAMTTTSGGGFSLMVEALGMAGMVEVPVVVVISQRGGPSTGLPTRTEQGDLLFAINASQGEFPRIVLAPGTVDQCFEAAVRAFNLAEHYQTPVIVLLDQYLSNHLRSVDPDTLRWQEVRHDRATTLTHPQLDRLGGPYLRYRDTDTGVSPRAIPGHPNAVYAITTDEHDEQGHISEEIENRRQQMSKRMRKLDTARSEMRGPAWHGPEDADLTLICWGSMYGPVREAVDVFNRDKG
;
A
#
# COMPACT_ATOMS: atom_id res chain seq x y z
N MET A 1 4.98 -48.44 2.64
CA MET A 1 3.94 -48.58 3.69
C MET A 1 3.23 -47.26 3.81
N ALA A 2 1.91 -47.33 3.94
CA ALA A 2 0.94 -46.30 3.58
C ALA A 2 0.91 -45.06 4.50
N SER A 3 0.56 -43.90 3.95
CA SER A 3 -0.73 -43.24 4.29
C SER A 3 -0.93 -41.87 3.61
N GLN A 4 -1.92 -41.85 2.69
CA GLN A 4 -3.05 -40.91 2.63
C GLN A 4 -2.72 -39.43 2.39
N ASP A 5 -2.82 -38.86 1.18
CA ASP A 5 -4.00 -38.74 0.31
C ASP A 5 -5.20 -38.09 0.99
N ARG A 6 -5.29 -36.75 0.85
CA ARG A 6 -6.47 -35.92 1.20
C ARG A 6 -6.79 -35.01 0.03
N THR A 7 -7.37 -35.60 -1.00
CA THR A 7 -8.20 -34.91 -1.99
C THR A 7 -9.59 -34.72 -1.37
N ALA A 8 -9.89 -33.52 -0.89
CA ALA A 8 -11.24 -33.16 -0.48
C ALA A 8 -12.03 -32.74 -1.73
N SER A 9 -12.83 -33.65 -2.28
CA SER A 9 -13.82 -33.36 -3.30
C SER A 9 -14.93 -32.49 -2.70
N ARG A 10 -15.03 -31.23 -3.14
CA ARG A 10 -16.23 -30.42 -2.94
C ARG A 10 -17.16 -30.61 -4.14
N THR A 11 -17.90 -31.71 -4.14
CA THR A 11 -19.08 -31.87 -5.00
C THR A 11 -20.26 -31.13 -4.37
N GLY A 12 -20.26 -29.81 -4.55
CA GLY A 12 -21.46 -29.00 -4.36
C GLY A 12 -22.26 -29.00 -5.67
N THR A 13 -23.42 -29.61 -5.66
CA THR A 13 -24.41 -29.55 -6.74
C THR A 13 -24.74 -28.09 -7.07
N ARG A 14 -24.49 -27.68 -8.32
CA ARG A 14 -24.91 -26.37 -8.87
C ARG A 14 -26.44 -26.31 -8.90
N PRO A 15 -27.09 -25.23 -8.46
CA PRO A 15 -28.52 -25.05 -8.69
C PRO A 15 -28.78 -24.83 -10.19
N ASP A 16 -29.87 -25.42 -10.66
CA ASP A 16 -30.33 -25.34 -12.05
C ASP A 16 -30.50 -23.88 -12.51
N ALA A 17 -29.88 -23.57 -13.65
CA ALA A 17 -30.00 -22.30 -14.34
C ALA A 17 -31.30 -22.29 -15.16
N ALA A 18 -32.42 -21.94 -14.52
CA ALA A 18 -33.65 -21.61 -15.21
C ALA A 18 -34.30 -20.36 -14.60
N GLY A 19 -34.21 -19.25 -15.33
CA GLY A 19 -35.11 -18.09 -15.16
C GLY A 19 -34.86 -17.17 -13.96
N ALA A 20 -33.70 -16.52 -13.89
CA ALA A 20 -33.56 -15.30 -13.10
C ALA A 20 -33.73 -14.08 -14.02
N ALA A 21 -34.87 -13.39 -13.89
CA ALA A 21 -35.06 -12.06 -14.47
C ALA A 21 -33.99 -11.09 -13.94
N ALA A 22 -33.51 -10.19 -14.79
CA ALA A 22 -32.50 -9.19 -14.42
C ALA A 22 -33.00 -8.35 -13.23
N PRO A 23 -32.25 -8.24 -12.12
CA PRO A 23 -32.68 -7.47 -10.97
C PRO A 23 -32.78 -5.98 -11.31
N GLU A 24 -33.78 -5.32 -10.74
CA GLU A 24 -33.91 -3.86 -10.68
C GLU A 24 -32.58 -3.23 -10.21
N THR A 25 -32.06 -2.30 -11.04
CA THR A 25 -30.79 -1.58 -10.84
C THR A 25 -29.62 -2.45 -10.38
N ALA A 26 -29.11 -3.31 -11.27
CA ALA A 26 -27.93 -4.12 -11.00
C ALA A 26 -26.73 -3.26 -10.54
N THR A 27 -26.38 -3.37 -9.26
CA THR A 27 -25.17 -2.79 -8.68
C THR A 27 -23.95 -3.29 -9.45
N VAL A 28 -23.09 -2.37 -9.90
CA VAL A 28 -21.89 -2.75 -10.64
C VAL A 28 -20.81 -3.20 -9.67
N ASP A 29 -20.38 -4.45 -9.78
CA ASP A 29 -19.22 -5.02 -9.09
C ASP A 29 -18.62 -6.07 -10.02
N LEU A 30 -17.52 -5.73 -10.69
CA LEU A 30 -16.89 -6.62 -11.66
C LEU A 30 -15.36 -6.56 -11.56
N SER A 31 -14.73 -7.67 -11.93
CA SER A 31 -13.28 -7.83 -11.94
C SER A 31 -12.76 -8.06 -13.35
N ILE A 32 -11.65 -7.39 -13.67
CA ILE A 32 -10.93 -7.46 -14.93
C ILE A 32 -9.52 -7.92 -14.61
N THR A 33 -9.06 -8.99 -15.26
CA THR A 33 -7.69 -9.49 -15.11
C THR A 33 -6.94 -9.32 -16.41
N ILE A 34 -5.73 -8.77 -16.34
CA ILE A 34 -4.78 -8.71 -17.46
C ILE A 34 -3.69 -9.70 -17.14
N GLY A 35 -3.54 -10.75 -17.96
CA GLY A 35 -2.47 -11.73 -17.82
C GLY A 35 -1.49 -11.66 -18.98
N GLY A 36 -0.20 -11.78 -18.68
CA GLY A 36 0.84 -11.85 -19.71
C GLY A 36 2.22 -12.13 -19.14
N ASP A 37 3.22 -12.11 -20.00
CA ASP A 37 4.61 -12.29 -19.58
C ASP A 37 5.19 -11.00 -18.97
N ALA A 38 6.10 -11.17 -18.01
CA ALA A 38 6.90 -10.06 -17.49
C ALA A 38 7.62 -9.33 -18.65
N GLY A 39 7.36 -8.02 -18.78
CA GLY A 39 7.86 -7.17 -19.87
C GLY A 39 6.83 -6.82 -20.95
N GLN A 40 5.65 -7.42 -20.97
CA GLN A 40 4.56 -7.06 -21.89
C GLN A 40 3.72 -5.85 -21.45
N GLY A 41 4.13 -5.17 -20.38
CA GLY A 41 3.41 -3.99 -19.86
C GLY A 41 2.10 -4.33 -19.13
N VAL A 42 1.96 -5.54 -18.57
CA VAL A 42 0.77 -5.96 -17.79
C VAL A 42 0.45 -4.96 -16.67
N GLU A 43 1.46 -4.64 -15.85
CA GLU A 43 1.29 -3.72 -14.71
C GLU A 43 1.00 -2.28 -15.13
N SER A 44 1.74 -1.74 -16.10
CA SER A 44 1.52 -0.38 -16.59
C SER A 44 0.15 -0.21 -17.25
N SER A 45 -0.30 -1.24 -17.98
CA SER A 45 -1.63 -1.29 -18.60
C SER A 45 -2.72 -1.36 -17.52
N GLY A 46 -2.55 -2.21 -16.52
CA GLY A 46 -3.48 -2.37 -15.42
C GLY A 46 -3.60 -1.11 -14.55
N ALA A 47 -2.49 -0.51 -14.16
CA ALA A 47 -2.46 0.74 -13.41
C ALA A 47 -3.01 1.93 -14.23
N GLY A 48 -2.74 1.95 -15.54
CA GLY A 48 -3.33 2.92 -16.46
C GLY A 48 -4.85 2.79 -16.54
N PHE A 49 -5.35 1.57 -16.70
CA PHE A 49 -6.80 1.34 -16.78
C PHE A 49 -7.51 1.58 -15.44
N THR A 50 -6.88 1.23 -14.32
CA THR A 50 -7.33 1.58 -12.96
C THR A 50 -7.54 3.09 -12.84
N ARG A 51 -6.55 3.90 -13.27
CA ARG A 51 -6.65 5.37 -13.26
C ARG A 51 -7.75 5.89 -14.18
N ALA A 52 -7.92 5.29 -15.36
CA ALA A 52 -8.99 5.67 -16.27
C ALA A 52 -10.36 5.44 -15.61
N LEU A 53 -10.60 4.26 -15.04
CA LEU A 53 -11.85 3.93 -14.34
C LEU A 53 -12.11 4.89 -13.17
N ALA A 54 -11.11 5.18 -12.34
CA ALA A 54 -11.27 6.11 -11.22
C ALA A 54 -11.57 7.56 -11.64
N ARG A 55 -11.05 8.02 -12.79
CA ARG A 55 -11.35 9.36 -13.35
C ARG A 55 -12.80 9.54 -13.75
N SER A 56 -13.47 8.43 -14.05
CA SER A 56 -14.90 8.39 -14.31
C SER A 56 -15.74 8.40 -13.02
N GLY A 57 -15.09 8.44 -11.85
CA GLY A 57 -15.73 8.49 -10.54
C GLY A 57 -16.15 7.12 -9.98
N LEU A 58 -15.83 6.03 -10.69
CA LEU A 58 -15.98 4.67 -10.21
C LEU A 58 -15.01 4.37 -9.06
N HIS A 59 -15.43 3.48 -8.18
CA HIS A 59 -14.55 2.92 -7.16
C HIS A 59 -13.72 1.80 -7.76
N VAL A 60 -12.42 1.81 -7.49
CA VAL A 60 -11.50 0.78 -7.99
C VAL A 60 -10.68 0.22 -6.85
N PHE A 61 -10.39 -1.08 -6.96
CA PHE A 61 -9.41 -1.78 -6.15
C PHE A 61 -8.61 -2.65 -7.11
N SER A 62 -7.31 -2.44 -7.23
CA SER A 62 -6.50 -3.22 -8.14
C SER A 62 -5.17 -3.62 -7.56
N MET A 63 -4.63 -4.73 -8.03
CA MET A 63 -3.41 -5.30 -7.51
C MET A 63 -2.59 -5.97 -8.61
N PRO A 64 -1.26 -5.73 -8.63
CA PRO A 64 -0.34 -6.53 -9.41
C PRO A 64 -0.01 -7.83 -8.68
N ASP A 65 0.03 -8.93 -9.43
CA ASP A 65 0.72 -10.17 -9.03
C ASP A 65 1.91 -10.38 -9.96
N TYR A 66 3.09 -10.39 -9.36
CA TYR A 66 4.35 -10.59 -10.03
C TYR A 66 5.24 -11.47 -9.19
N ARG A 67 6.20 -12.14 -9.84
CA ARG A 67 7.23 -12.93 -9.15
C ARG A 67 8.49 -12.11 -8.95
N SER A 68 9.36 -12.57 -8.06
CA SER A 68 10.69 -12.00 -7.84
C SER A 68 11.66 -12.29 -9.01
N ARG A 69 11.30 -11.84 -10.23
CA ARG A 69 12.03 -12.02 -11.48
C ARG A 69 11.85 -10.79 -12.36
N ILE A 70 12.92 -10.33 -13.00
CA ILE A 70 12.89 -9.12 -13.85
C ILE A 70 12.26 -9.41 -15.23
N ARG A 71 12.47 -10.61 -15.78
CA ARG A 71 11.91 -11.03 -17.08
C ARG A 71 11.47 -12.48 -17.05
N GLY A 72 10.46 -12.79 -17.87
CA GLY A 72 9.92 -14.12 -18.07
C GLY A 72 8.96 -14.58 -16.96
N GLY A 73 8.05 -15.46 -17.35
CA GLY A 73 7.01 -16.00 -16.49
C GLY A 73 5.73 -15.16 -16.49
N HIS A 74 4.65 -15.81 -16.09
CA HIS A 74 3.32 -15.22 -15.97
C HIS A 74 3.25 -14.21 -14.82
N ASN A 75 2.80 -13.01 -15.16
CA ASN A 75 2.33 -11.97 -14.24
C ASN A 75 0.88 -11.65 -14.57
N PHE A 76 0.14 -11.16 -13.59
CA PHE A 76 -1.20 -10.63 -13.85
C PHE A 76 -1.46 -9.34 -13.08
N TYR A 77 -2.46 -8.60 -13.53
CA TYR A 77 -2.97 -7.42 -12.85
C TYR A 77 -4.48 -7.54 -12.76
N GLN A 78 -5.00 -7.53 -11.54
CA GLN A 78 -6.43 -7.65 -11.29
C GLN A 78 -7.00 -6.28 -10.93
N ILE A 79 -8.14 -5.92 -11.50
CA ILE A 79 -8.86 -4.68 -11.26
C ILE A 79 -10.30 -5.04 -10.91
N ARG A 80 -10.72 -4.77 -9.68
CA ARG A 80 -12.12 -4.75 -9.29
C ARG A 80 -12.64 -3.33 -9.40
N VAL A 81 -13.84 -3.17 -9.95
CA VAL A 81 -14.47 -1.87 -10.15
C VAL A 81 -15.93 -1.95 -9.77
N ALA A 82 -16.41 -0.93 -9.06
CA ALA A 82 -17.78 -0.85 -8.59
C ALA A 82 -18.32 0.58 -8.54
N ASP A 83 -19.64 0.70 -8.40
CA ASP A 83 -20.35 1.95 -8.12
C ASP A 83 -20.40 2.30 -6.63
N ARG A 84 -19.87 1.44 -5.77
CA ARG A 84 -19.75 1.58 -4.31
C ARG A 84 -18.30 1.45 -3.84
N PRO A 85 -17.94 1.95 -2.64
CA PRO A 85 -16.63 1.74 -2.07
C PRO A 85 -16.22 0.26 -2.02
N LEU A 86 -14.97 0.00 -2.40
CA LEU A 86 -14.31 -1.31 -2.37
C LEU A 86 -13.22 -1.32 -1.29
N TYR A 87 -13.05 -2.46 -0.63
CA TYR A 87 -12.07 -2.67 0.45
C TYR A 87 -11.17 -3.88 0.19
N SER A 88 -11.53 -4.76 -0.75
CA SER A 88 -10.66 -5.85 -1.20
C SER A 88 -10.82 -6.16 -2.69
N HIS A 89 -9.86 -6.91 -3.23
CA HIS A 89 -10.02 -7.67 -4.46
C HIS A 89 -11.13 -8.75 -4.35
N ALA A 90 -11.52 -9.33 -5.48
CA ALA A 90 -12.49 -10.42 -5.53
C ALA A 90 -11.98 -11.53 -6.46
N ASP A 91 -12.30 -12.78 -6.12
CA ASP A 91 -11.84 -13.95 -6.89
C ASP A 91 -12.45 -14.04 -8.30
N PRO A 92 -13.77 -13.85 -8.51
CA PRO A 92 -14.38 -14.07 -9.82
C PRO A 92 -13.95 -13.04 -10.87
N VAL A 93 -13.41 -13.51 -11.99
CA VAL A 93 -12.94 -12.68 -13.12
C VAL A 93 -14.01 -12.58 -14.20
N HIS A 94 -14.51 -11.37 -14.45
CA HIS A 94 -15.59 -11.09 -15.38
C HIS A 94 -15.09 -10.83 -16.81
N VAL A 95 -13.91 -10.20 -16.92
CA VAL A 95 -13.21 -9.99 -18.19
C VAL A 95 -11.75 -10.39 -18.01
N LEU A 96 -11.28 -11.37 -18.78
CA LEU A 96 -9.87 -11.75 -18.85
C LEU A 96 -9.26 -11.23 -20.14
N ILE A 97 -8.25 -10.39 -20.03
CA ILE A 97 -7.37 -10.01 -21.14
C ILE A 97 -6.16 -10.95 -21.12
N GLY A 98 -6.11 -11.87 -22.07
CA GLY A 98 -4.99 -12.79 -22.26
C GLY A 98 -4.00 -12.26 -23.28
N LEU A 99 -2.85 -11.74 -22.82
CA LEU A 99 -1.74 -11.34 -23.70
C LEU A 99 -0.87 -12.53 -24.15
N THR A 100 -1.05 -13.69 -23.52
CA THR A 100 -0.47 -14.97 -23.91
C THR A 100 -1.49 -16.10 -23.76
N GLU A 101 -1.28 -17.21 -24.47
CA GLU A 101 -2.09 -18.42 -24.35
C GLU A 101 -1.98 -19.05 -22.94
N GLU A 102 -0.80 -18.96 -22.33
CA GLU A 102 -0.56 -19.47 -20.98
C GLU A 102 -1.39 -18.73 -19.94
N SER A 103 -1.49 -17.40 -20.03
CA SER A 103 -2.30 -16.60 -19.11
C SER A 103 -3.79 -16.98 -19.13
N ILE A 104 -4.32 -17.33 -20.31
CA ILE A 104 -5.72 -17.76 -20.44
C ILE A 104 -5.92 -19.09 -19.70
N LYS A 105 -5.00 -20.03 -19.90
CA LYS A 105 -5.04 -21.34 -19.23
C LYS A 105 -4.96 -21.21 -17.70
N ILE A 106 -4.08 -20.35 -17.19
CA ILE A 106 -3.86 -20.17 -15.74
C ILE A 106 -5.12 -19.63 -15.05
N HIS A 107 -5.86 -18.71 -15.67
CA HIS A 107 -6.99 -18.03 -15.05
C HIS A 107 -8.35 -18.67 -15.35
N LEU A 108 -8.38 -19.76 -16.12
CA LEU A 108 -9.61 -20.37 -16.63
C LEU A 108 -10.60 -20.79 -15.53
N ASP A 109 -10.08 -21.29 -14.41
CA ASP A 109 -10.89 -21.80 -13.30
C ASP A 109 -11.41 -20.68 -12.38
N ASN A 110 -10.91 -19.45 -12.53
CA ASN A 110 -11.33 -18.28 -11.74
C ASN A 110 -12.31 -17.37 -12.49
N LEU A 111 -12.82 -17.79 -13.65
CA LEU A 111 -13.75 -16.99 -14.45
C LEU A 111 -15.16 -16.98 -13.82
N ALA A 112 -15.77 -15.80 -13.78
CA ALA A 112 -17.16 -15.62 -13.38
C ALA A 112 -18.12 -16.26 -14.40
N PRO A 113 -19.37 -16.59 -14.00
CA PRO A 113 -20.40 -17.00 -14.95
C PRO A 113 -20.56 -15.98 -16.07
N ARG A 114 -20.68 -16.42 -17.33
CA ARG A 114 -20.82 -15.52 -18.50
C ARG A 114 -19.68 -14.52 -18.67
N ALA A 115 -18.50 -14.78 -18.10
CA ALA A 115 -17.30 -13.97 -18.31
C ALA A 115 -16.89 -13.92 -19.80
N ALA A 116 -16.02 -12.97 -20.15
CA ALA A 116 -15.42 -12.86 -21.47
C ALA A 116 -13.91 -13.01 -21.42
N VAL A 117 -13.33 -13.66 -22.43
CA VAL A 117 -11.88 -13.78 -22.62
C VAL A 117 -11.50 -13.07 -23.90
N ILE A 118 -10.78 -11.95 -23.78
CA ILE A 118 -10.22 -11.17 -24.88
C ILE A 118 -8.82 -11.68 -25.15
N TYR A 119 -8.55 -12.08 -26.39
CA TYR A 119 -7.25 -12.59 -26.81
C TYR A 119 -6.99 -12.33 -28.29
N ASP A 120 -5.73 -12.45 -28.70
CA ASP A 120 -5.38 -12.27 -30.10
C ASP A 120 -5.85 -13.47 -30.94
N ARG A 121 -6.52 -13.20 -32.06
CA ARG A 121 -7.11 -14.24 -32.93
C ARG A 121 -6.10 -15.22 -33.51
N ASP A 122 -4.81 -14.87 -33.53
CA ASP A 122 -3.75 -15.75 -34.02
C ASP A 122 -3.29 -16.77 -32.97
N PHE A 123 -3.79 -16.70 -31.73
CA PHE A 123 -3.56 -17.72 -30.71
C PHE A 123 -4.27 -19.02 -31.08
N ARG A 124 -3.49 -20.09 -31.31
CA ARG A 124 -3.96 -21.38 -31.85
C ARG A 124 -4.25 -22.42 -30.78
N ARG A 125 -3.73 -22.24 -29.56
CA ARG A 125 -3.90 -23.15 -28.43
C ARG A 125 -5.08 -22.78 -27.53
N VAL A 126 -5.82 -21.72 -27.86
CA VAL A 126 -7.04 -21.34 -27.14
C VAL A 126 -8.22 -22.11 -27.71
N ASP A 127 -8.81 -23.01 -26.91
CA ASP A 127 -10.01 -23.75 -27.29
C ASP A 127 -11.27 -22.88 -27.03
N ALA A 128 -11.74 -22.21 -28.10
CA ALA A 128 -12.94 -21.39 -28.04
C ALA A 128 -14.22 -22.19 -27.74
N GLU A 129 -14.27 -23.47 -28.12
CA GLU A 129 -15.40 -24.34 -27.81
C GLU A 129 -15.40 -24.77 -26.34
N GLU A 130 -14.22 -25.01 -25.76
CA GLU A 130 -14.10 -25.21 -24.31
C GLU A 130 -14.62 -24.00 -23.53
N LEU A 131 -14.24 -22.79 -23.93
CA LEU A 131 -14.73 -21.56 -23.31
C LEU A 131 -16.27 -21.49 -23.38
N ARG A 132 -16.86 -21.74 -24.56
CA ARG A 132 -18.32 -21.75 -24.72
C ARG A 132 -19.00 -22.80 -23.87
N ARG A 133 -18.44 -24.02 -23.76
CA ARG A 133 -18.97 -25.09 -22.88
C ARG A 133 -18.95 -24.70 -21.40
N LYS A 134 -18.01 -23.86 -20.98
CA LYS A 134 -17.94 -23.29 -19.62
C LYS A 134 -18.84 -22.05 -19.45
N TYR A 135 -19.71 -21.74 -20.42
CA TYR A 135 -20.51 -20.52 -20.46
C TYR A 135 -19.66 -19.24 -20.43
N VAL A 136 -18.46 -19.30 -21.00
CA VAL A 136 -17.54 -18.17 -21.15
C VAL A 136 -17.54 -17.72 -22.61
N ARG A 137 -17.56 -16.41 -22.84
CA ARG A 137 -17.51 -15.82 -24.17
C ARG A 137 -16.07 -15.70 -24.67
N PRO A 138 -15.66 -16.44 -25.72
CA PRO A 138 -14.41 -16.14 -26.42
C PRO A 138 -14.56 -14.85 -27.25
N VAL A 139 -13.59 -13.94 -27.13
CA VAL A 139 -13.50 -12.67 -27.89
C VAL A 139 -12.15 -12.62 -28.63
N PRO A 140 -11.98 -13.39 -29.72
CA PRO A 140 -10.79 -13.36 -30.55
C PRO A 140 -10.76 -12.10 -31.42
N LEU A 141 -9.74 -11.25 -31.25
CA LEU A 141 -9.60 -9.98 -31.96
C LEU A 141 -8.24 -9.87 -32.67
N PRO A 142 -8.11 -9.07 -33.76
CA PRO A 142 -6.84 -8.84 -34.45
C PRO A 142 -5.90 -7.88 -33.69
N LEU A 143 -5.64 -8.14 -32.40
CA LEU A 143 -4.96 -7.19 -31.50
C LEU A 143 -3.53 -6.87 -31.95
N ALA A 144 -2.76 -7.89 -32.33
CA ALA A 144 -1.38 -7.76 -32.80
C ALA A 144 -1.31 -7.06 -34.16
N GLU A 145 -2.30 -7.26 -35.02
CA GLU A 145 -2.42 -6.58 -36.31
C GLU A 145 -2.71 -5.09 -36.11
N VAL A 146 -3.69 -4.75 -35.28
CA VAL A 146 -4.00 -3.36 -34.90
C VAL A 146 -2.78 -2.67 -34.29
N ALA A 147 -2.05 -3.37 -33.41
CA ALA A 147 -0.82 -2.85 -32.79
C ALA A 147 0.28 -2.54 -33.82
N LYS A 148 0.54 -3.46 -34.77
CA LYS A 148 1.56 -3.29 -35.82
C LYS A 148 1.18 -2.22 -36.85
N LYS A 149 -0.12 -2.05 -37.14
CA LYS A 149 -0.63 -1.04 -38.09
C LYS A 149 -0.23 0.38 -37.69
N HIS A 150 -0.27 0.69 -36.40
CA HIS A 150 0.01 2.04 -35.86
C HIS A 150 1.35 2.16 -35.14
N GLY A 151 2.05 1.06 -34.90
CA GLY A 151 3.33 1.06 -34.20
C GLY A 151 4.01 -0.31 -34.16
N SER A 152 4.09 -0.90 -32.98
CA SER A 152 4.78 -2.18 -32.77
C SER A 152 3.89 -3.19 -32.05
N LYS A 153 4.28 -4.47 -32.09
CA LYS A 153 3.57 -5.55 -31.39
C LYS A 153 3.39 -5.28 -29.89
N VAL A 154 4.25 -4.47 -29.27
CA VAL A 154 4.13 -4.11 -27.85
C VAL A 154 2.80 -3.41 -27.56
N LEU A 155 2.24 -2.65 -28.51
CA LEU A 155 0.97 -1.93 -28.36
C LEU A 155 -0.27 -2.84 -28.33
N MET A 156 -0.08 -4.16 -28.43
CA MET A 156 -1.16 -5.14 -28.27
C MET A 156 -1.86 -5.00 -26.91
N ASN A 157 -1.11 -4.61 -25.87
CA ASN A 157 -1.67 -4.27 -24.57
C ASN A 157 -2.68 -3.11 -24.65
N THR A 158 -2.34 -2.02 -25.34
CA THR A 158 -3.21 -0.85 -25.57
C THR A 158 -4.44 -1.23 -26.39
N ALA A 159 -4.29 -2.07 -27.42
CA ALA A 159 -5.41 -2.58 -28.21
C ALA A 159 -6.38 -3.38 -27.34
N SER A 160 -5.83 -4.23 -26.46
CA SER A 160 -6.59 -5.07 -25.54
C SER A 160 -7.36 -4.26 -24.50
N LEU A 161 -6.75 -3.19 -23.96
CA LEU A 161 -7.43 -2.26 -23.05
C LEU A 161 -8.58 -1.53 -23.75
N GLY A 162 -8.36 -1.07 -24.98
CA GLY A 162 -9.41 -0.50 -25.83
C GLY A 162 -10.55 -1.49 -25.99
N ALA A 163 -10.26 -2.73 -26.37
CA ALA A 163 -11.25 -3.79 -26.54
C ALA A 163 -12.04 -4.08 -25.26
N ALA A 164 -11.39 -4.17 -24.09
CA ALA A 164 -12.10 -4.34 -22.82
C ALA A 164 -13.00 -3.16 -22.49
N ALA A 165 -12.54 -1.92 -22.71
CA ALA A 165 -13.38 -0.73 -22.56
C ALA A 165 -14.60 -0.76 -23.49
N GLY A 166 -14.42 -1.13 -24.77
CA GLY A 166 -15.50 -1.26 -25.75
C GLY A 166 -16.51 -2.34 -25.36
N LEU A 167 -16.01 -3.51 -24.95
CA LEU A 167 -16.80 -4.66 -24.50
C LEU A 167 -17.67 -4.30 -23.28
N LEU A 168 -17.12 -3.53 -22.35
CA LEU A 168 -17.80 -3.07 -21.13
C LEU A 168 -18.63 -1.79 -21.32
N HIS A 169 -18.75 -1.29 -22.56
CA HIS A 169 -19.44 -0.04 -22.87
C HIS A 169 -18.84 1.21 -22.20
N TYR A 170 -17.57 1.14 -21.78
CA TYR A 170 -16.87 2.23 -21.12
C TYR A 170 -16.41 3.30 -22.13
N PRO A 171 -16.59 4.61 -21.84
CA PRO A 171 -16.17 5.67 -22.75
C PRO A 171 -14.65 5.70 -22.96
N VAL A 172 -14.22 5.61 -24.22
CA VAL A 172 -12.79 5.59 -24.59
C VAL A 172 -12.04 6.85 -24.15
N GLY A 173 -12.72 7.99 -24.04
CA GLY A 173 -12.11 9.28 -23.70
C GLY A 173 -11.33 9.29 -22.37
N TYR A 174 -11.77 8.54 -21.36
CA TYR A 174 -11.02 8.43 -20.09
C TYR A 174 -9.73 7.64 -20.25
N LEU A 175 -9.74 6.59 -21.08
CA LEU A 175 -8.54 5.84 -21.42
C LEU A 175 -7.56 6.72 -22.22
N GLU A 176 -8.07 7.50 -23.17
CA GLU A 176 -7.26 8.45 -23.95
C GLU A 176 -6.57 9.49 -23.06
N GLN A 177 -7.25 10.04 -22.05
CA GLN A 177 -6.65 11.00 -21.12
C GLN A 177 -5.46 10.39 -20.37
N VAL A 178 -5.57 9.14 -19.90
CA VAL A 178 -4.47 8.48 -19.19
C VAL A 178 -3.31 8.15 -20.14
N ILE A 179 -3.60 7.74 -21.38
CA ILE A 179 -2.58 7.51 -22.40
C ILE A 179 -1.80 8.80 -22.67
N LYS A 180 -2.48 9.93 -22.87
CA LYS A 180 -1.84 11.23 -23.12
C LYS A 180 -0.85 11.61 -22.02
N GLU A 181 -1.24 11.43 -20.76
CA GLU A 181 -0.37 11.76 -19.63
C GLU A 181 0.82 10.80 -19.49
N ASN A 182 0.58 9.48 -19.55
CA ASN A 182 1.64 8.48 -19.39
C ASN A 182 2.73 8.57 -20.47
N PHE A 183 2.39 9.10 -21.64
CA PHE A 183 3.28 9.19 -22.79
C PHE A 183 3.62 10.63 -23.19
N ALA A 184 3.26 11.63 -22.37
CA ALA A 184 3.51 13.05 -22.66
C ALA A 184 4.99 13.32 -22.97
N ASP A 185 5.89 12.76 -22.16
CA ASP A 185 7.34 12.95 -22.31
C ASP A 185 7.96 12.13 -23.46
N LYS A 186 7.18 11.25 -24.11
CA LYS A 186 7.65 10.40 -25.22
C LYS A 186 7.33 10.97 -26.61
N GLY A 187 6.68 12.14 -26.65
CA GLY A 187 6.39 12.91 -27.87
C GLY A 187 5.09 12.50 -28.58
N ASP A 188 4.54 13.46 -29.33
CA ASP A 188 3.20 13.39 -29.94
C ASP A 188 2.98 12.15 -30.82
N ARG A 189 4.01 11.72 -31.55
CA ARG A 189 3.93 10.53 -32.41
C ARG A 189 3.62 9.26 -31.61
N VAL A 190 4.24 9.09 -30.44
CA VAL A 190 4.01 7.91 -29.57
C VAL A 190 2.62 7.99 -28.94
N VAL A 191 2.19 9.19 -28.55
CA VAL A 191 0.86 9.45 -28.00
C VAL A 191 -0.22 9.11 -29.04
N GLU A 192 -0.16 9.70 -30.23
CA GLU A 192 -1.16 9.49 -31.29
C GLU A 192 -1.22 8.03 -31.74
N ALA A 193 -0.08 7.34 -31.83
CA ALA A 193 -0.05 5.90 -32.12
C ALA A 193 -0.83 5.09 -31.06
N ASN A 194 -0.63 5.36 -29.77
CA ASN A 194 -1.37 4.69 -28.71
C ASN A 194 -2.86 5.03 -28.74
N LEU A 195 -3.22 6.29 -29.02
CA LEU A 195 -4.62 6.73 -29.12
C LEU A 195 -5.34 6.04 -30.28
N ALA A 196 -4.71 5.94 -31.45
CA ALA A 196 -5.27 5.25 -32.61
C ALA A 196 -5.51 3.76 -32.30
N VAL A 197 -4.54 3.09 -31.68
CA VAL A 197 -4.65 1.68 -31.25
C VAL A 197 -5.78 1.49 -30.23
N ALA A 198 -5.87 2.37 -29.23
CA ALA A 198 -6.93 2.30 -28.21
C ALA A 198 -8.32 2.47 -28.82
N ARG A 199 -8.50 3.43 -29.74
CA ARG A 199 -9.77 3.67 -30.45
C ARG A 199 -10.19 2.50 -31.34
N GLU A 200 -9.25 1.93 -32.08
CA GLU A 200 -9.53 0.78 -32.95
C GLU A 200 -9.87 -0.47 -32.12
N GLY A 201 -9.10 -0.73 -31.05
CA GLY A 201 -9.44 -1.76 -30.07
C GLY A 201 -10.83 -1.55 -29.45
N TRP A 202 -11.17 -0.32 -29.08
CA TRP A 202 -12.48 0.02 -28.52
C TRP A 202 -13.65 -0.28 -29.47
N LYS A 203 -13.51 0.04 -30.76
CA LYS A 203 -14.54 -0.29 -31.76
C LYS A 203 -14.74 -1.80 -31.88
N LEU A 204 -13.64 -2.55 -31.99
CA LEU A 204 -13.67 -4.01 -32.07
C LEU A 204 -14.32 -4.65 -30.83
N GLY A 205 -13.96 -4.18 -29.64
CA GLY A 205 -14.58 -4.62 -28.39
C GLY A 205 -16.07 -4.30 -28.32
N ARG A 206 -16.47 -3.11 -28.81
CA ARG A 206 -17.87 -2.70 -28.86
C ARG A 206 -18.69 -3.53 -29.84
N GLU A 207 -18.15 -3.87 -30.99
CA GLU A 207 -18.78 -4.77 -31.96
C GLU A 207 -18.91 -6.19 -31.38
N ALA A 208 -17.91 -6.66 -30.64
CA ALA A 208 -17.92 -7.96 -29.97
C ALA A 208 -18.81 -8.03 -28.70
N SER A 209 -19.41 -6.91 -28.27
CA SER A 209 -20.18 -6.82 -27.01
C SER A 209 -21.47 -7.63 -27.02
N GLY A 210 -22.21 -7.73 -28.14
CA GLY A 210 -23.42 -8.56 -28.28
C GLY A 210 -24.33 -8.56 -27.03
N ASP A 211 -24.73 -9.76 -26.56
CA ASP A 211 -25.49 -9.97 -25.31
C ASP A 211 -24.62 -10.08 -24.03
N PHE A 212 -23.39 -9.54 -24.03
CA PHE A 212 -22.51 -9.62 -22.85
C PHE A 212 -23.16 -8.88 -21.68
N PRO A 213 -23.39 -9.55 -20.53
CA PRO A 213 -24.27 -9.02 -19.49
C PRO A 213 -23.59 -7.95 -18.62
N TYR A 214 -22.27 -7.95 -18.53
CA TYR A 214 -21.54 -7.04 -17.66
C TYR A 214 -21.22 -5.72 -18.37
N ARG A 215 -21.58 -4.61 -17.74
CA ARG A 215 -21.36 -3.26 -18.27
C ARG A 215 -20.86 -2.35 -17.16
N LEU A 216 -19.98 -1.42 -17.53
CA LEU A 216 -19.63 -0.32 -16.66
C LEU A 216 -20.70 0.78 -16.80
N PRO A 217 -21.13 1.40 -15.70
CA PRO A 217 -22.19 2.38 -15.74
C PRO A 217 -21.64 3.67 -16.36
N ASP A 218 -22.53 4.47 -16.95
CA ASP A 218 -22.14 5.81 -17.39
C ASP A 218 -21.63 6.59 -16.16
N PRO A 219 -20.42 7.16 -16.22
CA PRO A 219 -19.85 7.91 -15.12
C PRO A 219 -20.63 9.15 -14.69
N GLY A 220 -21.57 9.66 -15.50
CA GLY A 220 -22.64 10.55 -15.03
C GLY A 220 -22.20 11.85 -14.33
N GLY A 221 -20.99 12.35 -14.60
CA GLY A 221 -20.45 13.56 -13.97
C GLY A 221 -20.00 13.38 -12.51
N ARG A 222 -19.78 12.14 -12.05
CA ARG A 222 -19.23 11.84 -10.72
C ARG A 222 -17.89 12.56 -10.48
N PRO A 223 -17.59 12.94 -9.22
CA PRO A 223 -16.31 13.57 -8.90
C PRO A 223 -15.15 12.64 -9.19
N ARG A 224 -14.04 13.22 -9.64
CA ARG A 224 -12.78 12.47 -9.86
C ARG A 224 -12.28 11.93 -8.52
N ARG A 225 -11.76 10.71 -8.53
CA ARG A 225 -11.15 10.08 -7.35
C ARG A 225 -9.63 10.02 -7.50
N MET A 226 -8.92 10.14 -6.38
CA MET A 226 -7.49 9.81 -6.34
C MET A 226 -7.31 8.30 -6.44
N VAL A 227 -6.15 7.86 -6.92
CA VAL A 227 -5.77 6.45 -6.92
C VAL A 227 -4.42 6.34 -6.23
N LEU A 228 -4.40 5.68 -5.08
CA LEU A 228 -3.23 5.57 -4.22
C LEU A 228 -3.06 4.13 -3.74
N HIS A 229 -1.82 3.76 -3.42
CA HIS A 229 -1.49 2.63 -2.57
C HIS A 229 -0.96 3.12 -1.21
N GLY A 230 -0.83 2.20 -0.25
CA GLY A 230 -0.47 2.52 1.13
C GLY A 230 0.85 3.28 1.27
N ASN A 231 1.90 2.88 0.54
CA ASN A 231 3.20 3.57 0.60
C ASN A 231 3.12 5.04 0.16
N HIS A 232 2.41 5.35 -0.93
CA HIS A 232 2.24 6.74 -1.37
C HIS A 232 1.38 7.53 -0.38
N ALA A 233 0.30 6.94 0.16
CA ALA A 233 -0.52 7.62 1.15
C ALA A 233 0.25 7.88 2.45
N PHE A 234 1.09 6.94 2.90
CA PHE A 234 1.99 7.15 4.02
C PHE A 234 3.01 8.26 3.73
N ALA A 235 3.63 8.27 2.54
CA ALA A 235 4.59 9.30 2.16
C ALA A 235 3.96 10.71 2.15
N LEU A 236 2.75 10.83 1.58
CA LEU A 236 1.94 12.06 1.64
C LEU A 236 1.71 12.50 3.09
N GLY A 237 1.31 11.57 3.96
CA GLY A 237 1.10 11.85 5.39
C GLY A 237 2.39 12.22 6.12
N ALA A 238 3.52 11.60 5.78
CA ALA A 238 4.83 11.90 6.36
C ALA A 238 5.27 13.32 6.01
N VAL A 239 5.11 13.72 4.74
CA VAL A 239 5.39 15.08 4.29
C VAL A 239 4.46 16.08 4.98
N ALA A 240 3.16 15.77 5.05
CA ALA A 240 2.17 16.57 5.75
C ALA A 240 2.54 16.76 7.22
N ALA A 241 3.05 15.70 7.86
CA ALA A 241 3.52 15.72 9.22
C ALA A 241 4.84 16.48 9.41
N GLY A 242 5.46 17.01 8.35
CA GLY A 242 6.69 17.78 8.44
C GLY A 242 7.97 16.94 8.39
N CYS A 243 7.91 15.69 7.90
CA CYS A 243 9.12 14.90 7.64
C CYS A 243 10.03 15.64 6.64
N ARG A 244 11.32 15.75 6.98
CA ARG A 244 12.33 16.45 6.16
C ARG A 244 13.59 15.63 5.92
N PHE A 245 13.66 14.42 6.45
CA PHE A 245 14.78 13.53 6.22
C PHE A 245 14.30 12.08 6.08
N ILE A 246 14.74 11.41 5.02
CA ILE A 246 14.57 9.97 4.84
C ILE A 246 15.87 9.35 4.38
N ALA A 247 16.28 8.27 5.06
CA ALA A 247 17.36 7.41 4.60
C ALA A 247 16.86 5.97 4.50
N ALA A 248 17.19 5.27 3.41
CA ALA A 248 16.74 3.90 3.21
C ALA A 248 17.72 3.12 2.32
N TYR A 249 17.72 1.80 2.49
CA TYR A 249 18.24 0.84 1.53
C TYR A 249 17.06 0.20 0.78
N PRO A 250 17.02 0.23 -0.56
CA PRO A 250 15.89 -0.30 -1.32
C PRO A 250 15.60 -1.77 -1.04
N MET A 251 14.40 -2.03 -0.50
CA MET A 251 13.91 -3.39 -0.29
C MET A 251 12.40 -3.47 -0.53
N THR A 252 11.98 -4.40 -1.40
CA THR A 252 10.56 -4.67 -1.69
C THR A 252 9.84 -5.10 -0.41
N PRO A 253 8.63 -4.57 -0.11
CA PRO A 253 7.85 -3.59 -0.87
C PRO A 253 8.00 -2.14 -0.39
N GLY A 254 8.91 -1.84 0.55
CA GLY A 254 9.11 -0.49 1.11
C GLY A 254 9.73 0.53 0.14
N THR A 255 10.33 0.08 -0.96
CA THR A 255 11.05 0.92 -1.93
C THR A 255 10.17 2.02 -2.54
N SER A 256 8.90 1.76 -2.87
CA SER A 256 8.06 2.76 -3.55
C SER A 256 7.75 3.99 -2.67
N LEU A 257 7.80 3.85 -1.34
CA LEU A 257 7.74 4.98 -0.41
C LEU A 257 8.97 5.87 -0.59
N PHE A 258 10.16 5.26 -0.56
CA PHE A 258 11.43 5.96 -0.71
C PHE A 258 11.57 6.63 -2.08
N GLU A 259 11.19 5.93 -3.15
CA GLU A 259 11.18 6.47 -4.52
C GLU A 259 10.27 7.69 -4.62
N TRP A 260 9.06 7.62 -4.08
CA TRP A 260 8.13 8.75 -4.11
C TRP A 260 8.69 9.96 -3.37
N MET A 261 9.20 9.78 -2.14
CA MET A 261 9.78 10.91 -1.39
C MET A 261 11.03 11.48 -2.07
N THR A 262 11.84 10.64 -2.70
CA THR A 262 13.03 11.06 -3.44
C THR A 262 12.66 11.84 -4.71
N ALA A 263 11.65 11.38 -5.46
CA ALA A 263 11.19 12.03 -6.68
C ALA A 263 10.66 13.45 -6.42
N HIS A 264 10.12 13.70 -5.22
CA HIS A 264 9.56 15.01 -4.82
C HIS A 264 10.46 15.76 -3.81
N ALA A 265 11.70 15.28 -3.60
CA ALA A 265 12.55 15.77 -2.52
C ALA A 265 12.88 17.26 -2.64
N GLN A 266 13.21 17.73 -3.85
CA GLN A 266 13.57 19.12 -4.10
C GLN A 266 12.37 20.06 -3.89
N GLU A 267 11.19 19.70 -4.42
CA GLU A 267 9.97 20.51 -4.30
C GLU A 267 9.50 20.62 -2.85
N LEU A 268 9.63 19.54 -2.08
CA LEU A 268 9.10 19.44 -0.72
C LEU A 268 10.14 19.74 0.37
N GLY A 269 11.38 20.08 -0.03
CA GLY A 269 12.48 20.39 0.90
C GLY A 269 12.92 19.19 1.75
N ILE A 270 12.87 17.98 1.20
CA ILE A 270 13.24 16.73 1.88
C ILE A 270 14.68 16.39 1.53
N VAL A 271 15.48 16.02 2.53
CA VAL A 271 16.76 15.35 2.30
C VAL A 271 16.49 13.86 2.17
N SER A 272 16.73 13.29 1.00
CA SER A 272 16.65 11.86 0.75
C SER A 272 18.04 11.26 0.57
N LYS A 273 18.34 10.17 1.27
CA LYS A 273 19.63 9.48 1.20
C LYS A 273 19.45 7.99 0.92
N HIS A 274 19.92 7.56 -0.23
CA HIS A 274 20.14 6.14 -0.49
C HIS A 274 21.38 5.73 0.31
N ALA A 275 21.16 4.92 1.35
CA ALA A 275 22.20 4.40 2.22
C ALA A 275 22.81 3.12 1.62
N GLU A 276 24.00 2.76 2.09
CA GLU A 276 24.73 1.57 1.68
C GLU A 276 24.10 0.26 2.20
N ASP A 277 23.44 0.31 3.35
CA ASP A 277 22.68 -0.78 3.97
C ASP A 277 21.63 -0.24 4.97
N GLU A 278 20.83 -1.12 5.56
CA GLU A 278 19.82 -0.75 6.55
C GLU A 278 20.38 -0.22 7.87
N ILE A 279 21.60 -0.60 8.27
CA ILE A 279 22.26 -0.11 9.49
C ILE A 279 22.58 1.38 9.31
N ALA A 280 23.23 1.73 8.20
CA ALA A 280 23.53 3.10 7.83
C ALA A 280 22.24 3.93 7.69
N ALA A 281 21.19 3.37 7.08
CA ALA A 281 19.91 4.05 6.89
C ALA A 281 19.28 4.49 8.23
N ILE A 282 19.15 3.58 9.19
CA ILE A 282 18.55 3.91 10.49
C ILE A 282 19.46 4.84 11.31
N CYS A 283 20.78 4.65 11.29
CA CYS A 283 21.72 5.52 11.97
C CYS A 283 21.67 6.96 11.43
N MET A 284 21.58 7.15 10.12
CA MET A 284 21.38 8.47 9.49
C MET A 284 20.05 9.10 9.91
N ALA A 285 18.96 8.31 9.93
CA ALA A 285 17.65 8.80 10.36
C ALA A 285 17.64 9.24 11.83
N ILE A 286 18.28 8.46 12.72
CA ILE A 286 18.44 8.82 14.14
C ILE A 286 19.28 10.09 14.29
N GLY A 287 20.41 10.19 13.57
CA GLY A 287 21.25 11.38 13.58
C GLY A 287 20.49 12.64 13.13
N ALA A 288 19.68 12.53 12.07
CA ALA A 288 18.81 13.62 11.63
C ALA A 288 17.71 13.96 12.66
N GLY A 289 17.12 12.95 13.30
CA GLY A 289 16.16 13.11 14.41
C GLY A 289 16.76 13.85 15.61
N HIS A 290 18.00 13.53 15.97
CA HIS A 290 18.78 14.20 17.00
C HIS A 290 19.07 15.66 16.63
N ALA A 291 19.42 15.93 15.37
CA ALA A 291 19.60 17.28 14.83
C ALA A 291 18.28 18.08 14.69
N GLY A 292 17.14 17.51 15.09
CA GLY A 292 15.86 18.20 15.16
C GLY A 292 14.98 18.07 13.91
N ALA A 293 15.37 17.26 12.92
CA ALA A 293 14.49 16.93 11.80
C ALA A 293 13.42 15.90 12.25
N ARG A 294 12.23 15.95 11.67
CA ARG A 294 11.36 14.77 11.64
C ARG A 294 11.93 13.82 10.60
N ALA A 295 12.48 12.70 11.06
CA ALA A 295 13.26 11.78 10.26
C ALA A 295 12.66 10.37 10.27
N MET A 296 12.84 9.65 9.16
CA MET A 296 12.35 8.28 9.03
C MET A 296 13.25 7.38 8.19
N THR A 297 12.99 6.09 8.27
CA THR A 297 13.45 5.07 7.32
C THR A 297 12.30 4.17 6.89
N THR A 298 12.44 3.50 5.74
CA THR A 298 11.50 2.50 5.24
C THR A 298 12.26 1.22 4.90
N THR A 299 11.70 0.07 5.27
CA THR A 299 12.32 -1.24 5.14
C THR A 299 11.24 -2.35 5.10
N SER A 300 11.63 -3.59 5.33
CA SER A 300 10.82 -4.81 5.47
C SER A 300 11.48 -5.72 6.52
N GLY A 301 10.89 -6.88 6.84
CA GLY A 301 11.33 -7.71 7.97
C GLY A 301 12.84 -8.01 8.02
N GLY A 302 13.45 -8.40 6.88
CA GLY A 302 14.88 -8.71 6.81
C GLY A 302 15.79 -7.51 7.11
N GLY A 303 15.47 -6.35 6.57
CA GLY A 303 16.22 -5.12 6.81
C GLY A 303 15.96 -4.54 8.21
N PHE A 304 14.75 -4.68 8.73
CA PHE A 304 14.44 -4.31 10.12
C PHE A 304 15.26 -5.14 11.11
N SER A 305 15.54 -6.42 10.84
CA SER A 305 16.49 -7.23 11.62
C SER A 305 17.89 -6.63 11.74
N LEU A 306 18.37 -5.93 10.70
CA LEU A 306 19.66 -5.25 10.73
C LEU A 306 19.60 -3.94 11.54
N MET A 307 18.43 -3.30 11.61
CA MET A 307 18.25 -2.03 12.32
C MET A 307 18.13 -2.16 13.84
N VAL A 308 17.98 -3.39 14.37
CA VAL A 308 17.58 -3.65 15.76
C VAL A 308 18.51 -3.04 16.80
N GLU A 309 19.82 -3.04 16.57
CA GLU A 309 20.79 -2.42 17.49
C GLU A 309 20.58 -0.91 17.57
N ALA A 310 20.52 -0.25 16.41
CA ALA A 310 20.30 1.19 16.32
C ALA A 310 18.91 1.62 16.82
N LEU A 311 17.90 0.76 16.68
CA LEU A 311 16.58 0.98 17.30
C LEU A 311 16.70 1.06 18.83
N GLY A 312 17.51 0.18 19.43
CA GLY A 312 17.84 0.21 20.86
C GLY A 312 18.56 1.49 21.25
N MET A 313 19.55 1.91 20.45
CA MET A 313 20.21 3.20 20.62
C MET A 313 19.20 4.35 20.64
N ALA A 314 18.29 4.43 19.67
CA ALA A 314 17.28 5.50 19.61
C ALA A 314 16.37 5.52 20.85
N GLY A 315 16.00 4.35 21.37
CA GLY A 315 15.27 4.23 22.63
C GLY A 315 16.07 4.70 23.85
N MET A 316 17.34 4.32 23.93
CA MET A 316 18.25 4.68 25.02
C MET A 316 18.50 6.19 25.07
N VAL A 317 18.83 6.80 23.93
CA VAL A 317 19.13 8.24 23.82
C VAL A 317 17.88 9.12 23.62
N GLU A 318 16.70 8.51 23.67
CA GLU A 318 15.39 9.17 23.55
C GLU A 318 15.27 10.02 22.29
N VAL A 319 15.73 9.51 21.15
CA VAL A 319 15.67 10.21 19.87
C VAL A 319 14.42 9.79 19.10
N PRO A 320 13.56 10.73 18.67
CA PRO A 320 12.39 10.41 17.86
C PRO A 320 12.81 9.96 16.46
N VAL A 321 12.31 8.80 16.04
CA VAL A 321 12.51 8.28 14.68
C VAL A 321 11.31 7.42 14.28
N VAL A 322 10.89 7.52 13.02
CA VAL A 322 9.82 6.67 12.46
C VAL A 322 10.45 5.58 11.58
N VAL A 323 10.09 4.32 11.84
CA VAL A 323 10.55 3.15 11.07
C VAL A 323 9.35 2.49 10.42
N VAL A 324 9.28 2.48 9.08
CA VAL A 324 8.21 1.80 8.35
C VAL A 324 8.68 0.40 7.97
N ILE A 325 8.00 -0.61 8.48
CA ILE A 325 8.20 -2.01 8.09
C ILE A 325 7.08 -2.37 7.12
N SER A 326 7.40 -2.42 5.83
CA SER A 326 6.51 -2.97 4.81
C SER A 326 6.65 -4.48 4.81
N GLN A 327 5.85 -5.18 5.61
CA GLN A 327 5.96 -6.62 5.85
C GLN A 327 5.79 -7.43 4.55
N ARG A 328 6.50 -8.55 4.45
CA ARG A 328 6.43 -9.51 3.33
C ARG A 328 6.67 -10.92 3.87
N GLY A 329 6.39 -11.95 3.07
CA GLY A 329 6.55 -13.34 3.51
C GLY A 329 7.97 -13.62 4.02
N GLY A 330 8.10 -14.06 5.28
CA GLY A 330 9.35 -14.52 5.89
C GLY A 330 9.45 -16.05 5.96
N PRO A 331 10.39 -16.61 6.76
CA PRO A 331 11.55 -15.94 7.38
C PRO A 331 12.70 -15.70 6.38
N SER A 332 13.75 -14.97 6.81
CA SER A 332 14.92 -14.63 5.99
C SER A 332 14.51 -13.87 4.72
N THR A 333 15.03 -14.23 3.54
CA THR A 333 14.58 -13.65 2.26
C THR A 333 13.09 -13.89 2.03
N GLY A 334 12.60 -15.07 2.43
CA GLY A 334 11.21 -15.51 2.30
C GLY A 334 10.64 -15.34 0.89
N LEU A 335 9.49 -14.66 0.81
CA LEU A 335 8.74 -14.39 -0.42
C LEU A 335 8.64 -12.87 -0.65
N PRO A 336 9.64 -12.22 -1.28
CA PRO A 336 9.70 -10.76 -1.38
C PRO A 336 8.51 -10.07 -2.07
N THR A 337 7.73 -10.84 -2.83
CA THR A 337 6.62 -10.39 -3.67
C THR A 337 5.27 -10.92 -3.19
N ARG A 338 5.21 -11.44 -1.96
CA ARG A 338 3.99 -11.96 -1.33
C ARG A 338 3.74 -11.27 0.01
N THR A 339 2.47 -11.09 0.33
CA THR A 339 2.03 -10.48 1.57
C THR A 339 2.06 -11.47 2.73
N GLU A 340 2.45 -10.97 3.90
CA GLU A 340 2.38 -11.64 5.19
C GLU A 340 2.41 -10.57 6.28
N GLN A 341 1.69 -10.80 7.38
CA GLN A 341 1.70 -9.95 8.57
C GLN A 341 2.46 -10.65 9.72
N GLY A 342 3.68 -11.11 9.43
CA GLY A 342 4.47 -11.98 10.30
C GLY A 342 5.38 -11.26 11.30
N ASP A 343 5.57 -9.95 11.16
CA ASP A 343 6.62 -9.21 11.89
C ASP A 343 6.11 -8.57 13.20
N LEU A 344 4.82 -8.71 13.57
CA LEU A 344 4.22 -7.99 14.71
C LEU A 344 4.95 -8.22 16.04
N LEU A 345 5.11 -9.49 16.44
CA LEU A 345 5.77 -9.80 17.71
C LEU A 345 7.26 -9.44 17.69
N PHE A 346 7.89 -9.54 16.52
CA PHE A 346 9.26 -9.09 16.35
C PHE A 346 9.37 -7.57 16.55
N ALA A 347 8.53 -6.77 15.88
CA ALA A 347 8.50 -5.31 16.03
C ALA A 347 8.25 -4.84 17.47
N ILE A 348 7.37 -5.53 18.21
CA ILE A 348 7.06 -5.19 19.62
C ILE A 348 8.26 -5.48 20.54
N ASN A 349 8.98 -6.57 20.30
CA ASN A 349 10.05 -7.07 21.17
C ASN A 349 11.47 -6.84 20.63
N ALA A 350 11.62 -6.02 19.58
CA ALA A 350 12.90 -5.81 18.94
C ALA A 350 13.88 -5.07 19.88
N SER A 351 15.13 -5.55 19.86
CA SER A 351 16.32 -5.03 20.55
C SER A 351 16.50 -5.55 21.98
N GLN A 352 17.75 -5.54 22.44
CA GLN A 352 18.14 -5.98 23.78
C GLN A 352 17.67 -4.99 24.86
N GLY A 353 17.34 -5.52 26.03
CA GLY A 353 16.80 -4.72 27.13
C GLY A 353 15.40 -4.18 26.86
N GLU A 354 14.99 -3.20 27.65
CA GLU A 354 13.66 -2.61 27.59
C GLU A 354 13.77 -1.11 27.30
N PHE A 355 12.88 -0.62 26.45
CA PHE A 355 12.65 0.80 26.22
C PHE A 355 11.26 0.98 25.62
N PRO A 356 10.65 2.17 25.77
CA PRO A 356 9.41 2.48 25.08
C PRO A 356 9.60 2.40 23.58
N ARG A 357 8.61 1.82 22.88
CA ARG A 357 8.43 1.94 21.45
C ARG A 357 6.95 1.86 21.15
N ILE A 358 6.50 2.60 20.14
CA ILE A 358 5.08 2.61 19.75
C ILE A 358 4.95 1.90 18.41
N VAL A 359 3.92 1.07 18.26
CA VAL A 359 3.64 0.32 17.02
C VAL A 359 2.27 0.70 16.50
N LEU A 360 2.21 1.15 15.24
CA LEU A 360 0.97 1.45 14.53
C LEU A 360 0.81 0.50 13.33
N ALA A 361 -0.42 0.09 13.03
CA ALA A 361 -0.70 -0.76 11.87
C ALA A 361 -2.00 -0.33 11.17
N PRO A 362 -1.93 0.56 10.16
CA PRO A 362 -3.11 0.97 9.39
C PRO A 362 -3.67 -0.20 8.57
N GLY A 363 -4.99 -0.24 8.38
CA GLY A 363 -5.68 -1.26 7.60
C GLY A 363 -6.21 -0.80 6.23
N THR A 364 -6.20 0.50 5.95
CA THR A 364 -6.63 1.08 4.67
C THR A 364 -5.61 2.09 4.15
N VAL A 365 -5.68 2.39 2.85
CA VAL A 365 -4.82 3.40 2.20
C VAL A 365 -4.99 4.78 2.85
N ASP A 366 -6.21 5.20 3.17
CA ASP A 366 -6.51 6.44 3.89
C ASP A 366 -5.94 6.44 5.32
N GLN A 367 -6.02 5.31 6.04
CA GLN A 367 -5.40 5.16 7.35
C GLN A 367 -3.87 5.24 7.31
N CYS A 368 -3.22 4.89 6.19
CA CYS A 368 -1.75 5.05 6.06
C CYS A 368 -1.33 6.53 6.15
N PHE A 369 -2.10 7.45 5.57
CA PHE A 369 -1.85 8.89 5.69
C PHE A 369 -1.94 9.34 7.14
N GLU A 370 -3.04 8.96 7.81
CA GLU A 370 -3.25 9.29 9.23
C GLU A 370 -2.19 8.67 10.14
N ALA A 371 -1.82 7.41 9.89
CA ALA A 371 -0.80 6.70 10.65
C ALA A 371 0.56 7.40 10.55
N ALA A 372 0.93 7.95 9.39
CA ALA A 372 2.16 8.73 9.25
C ALA A 372 2.13 9.99 10.14
N VAL A 373 1.04 10.77 10.07
CA VAL A 373 0.86 11.97 10.90
C VAL A 373 0.94 11.65 12.39
N ARG A 374 0.24 10.60 12.82
CA ARG A 374 0.30 10.11 14.20
C ARG A 374 1.70 9.63 14.57
N ALA A 375 2.37 8.88 13.71
CA ALA A 375 3.69 8.33 14.00
C ALA A 375 4.71 9.42 14.33
N PHE A 376 4.76 10.50 13.55
CA PHE A 376 5.68 11.60 13.81
C PHE A 376 5.33 12.40 15.08
N ASN A 377 4.04 12.65 15.33
CA ASN A 377 3.63 13.33 16.56
C ASN A 377 3.94 12.50 17.80
N LEU A 378 3.62 11.20 17.78
CA LEU A 378 3.92 10.27 18.87
C LEU A 378 5.44 10.14 19.09
N ALA A 379 6.22 10.04 18.01
CA ALA A 379 7.68 9.96 18.10
C ALA A 379 8.23 11.19 18.82
N GLU A 380 7.84 12.40 18.42
CA GLU A 380 8.35 13.64 19.02
C GLU A 380 7.81 13.90 20.43
N HIS A 381 6.53 13.63 20.68
CA HIS A 381 5.94 13.82 21.99
C HIS A 381 6.62 12.90 23.01
N TYR A 382 6.73 11.61 22.71
CA TYR A 382 7.27 10.61 23.64
C TYR A 382 8.79 10.40 23.49
N GLN A 383 9.44 11.06 22.54
CA GLN A 383 10.89 10.98 22.32
C GLN A 383 11.36 9.51 22.27
N THR A 384 10.74 8.76 21.38
CA THR A 384 10.86 7.30 21.27
C THR A 384 10.72 6.86 19.82
N PRO A 385 11.27 5.70 19.43
CA PRO A 385 10.99 5.12 18.13
C PRO A 385 9.50 4.78 17.95
N VAL A 386 8.98 5.10 16.77
CA VAL A 386 7.65 4.64 16.33
C VAL A 386 7.81 3.75 15.11
N ILE A 387 7.28 2.53 15.22
CA ILE A 387 7.28 1.54 14.16
C ILE A 387 5.89 1.55 13.50
N VAL A 388 5.86 1.60 12.18
CA VAL A 388 4.61 1.47 11.40
C VAL A 388 4.67 0.19 10.58
N LEU A 389 3.71 -0.70 10.83
CA LEU A 389 3.56 -1.95 10.12
C LEU A 389 2.60 -1.77 8.93
N LEU A 390 3.18 -1.73 7.74
CA LEU A 390 2.46 -1.96 6.48
C LEU A 390 2.65 -3.43 6.09
N ASP A 391 2.09 -3.84 4.96
CA ASP A 391 2.35 -5.15 4.36
C ASP A 391 2.35 -5.04 2.83
N GLN A 392 2.90 -6.03 2.15
CA GLN A 392 3.04 -6.04 0.70
C GLN A 392 1.70 -5.80 -0.02
N TYR A 393 0.60 -6.30 0.54
CA TYR A 393 -0.73 -6.10 -0.02
C TYR A 393 -1.13 -4.62 0.03
N LEU A 394 -1.02 -3.97 1.20
CA LEU A 394 -1.33 -2.56 1.39
C LEU A 394 -0.35 -1.63 0.65
N SER A 395 0.92 -2.01 0.57
CA SER A 395 1.96 -1.26 -0.11
C SER A 395 1.76 -1.20 -1.63
N ASN A 396 1.17 -2.24 -2.24
CA ASN A 396 1.11 -2.38 -3.70
C ASN A 396 -0.29 -2.27 -4.32
N HIS A 397 -1.37 -2.58 -3.60
CA HIS A 397 -2.70 -2.44 -4.21
C HIS A 397 -3.05 -0.96 -4.39
N LEU A 398 -3.62 -0.63 -5.54
CA LEU A 398 -4.21 0.68 -5.77
C LEU A 398 -5.68 0.67 -5.38
N ARG A 399 -6.12 1.74 -4.73
CA ARG A 399 -7.52 1.95 -4.39
C ARG A 399 -7.94 3.37 -4.77
N SER A 400 -9.19 3.52 -5.21
CA SER A 400 -9.82 4.83 -5.32
C SER A 400 -9.99 5.44 -3.94
N VAL A 401 -9.40 6.59 -3.70
CA VAL A 401 -9.51 7.35 -2.45
C VAL A 401 -10.21 8.66 -2.75
N ASP A 402 -11.13 9.05 -1.89
CA ASP A 402 -11.72 10.39 -1.92
C ASP A 402 -10.69 11.38 -1.36
N PRO A 403 -10.27 12.43 -2.11
CA PRO A 403 -9.28 13.40 -1.65
C PRO A 403 -9.56 13.94 -0.25
N ASP A 404 -10.84 14.15 0.09
CA ASP A 404 -11.25 14.75 1.37
C ASP A 404 -11.01 13.81 2.56
N THR A 405 -10.85 12.50 2.32
CA THR A 405 -10.49 11.54 3.39
C THR A 405 -9.03 11.70 3.85
N LEU A 406 -8.17 12.27 3.02
CA LEU A 406 -6.84 12.69 3.43
C LEU A 406 -7.00 14.04 4.13
N ARG A 407 -7.19 14.03 5.46
CA ARG A 407 -7.56 15.23 6.24
C ARG A 407 -6.38 16.22 6.39
N TRP A 408 -5.89 16.77 5.29
CA TRP A 408 -4.71 17.65 5.21
C TRP A 408 -4.82 18.88 6.12
N GLN A 409 -5.99 19.50 6.16
CA GLN A 409 -6.24 20.73 6.93
C GLN A 409 -6.23 20.50 8.45
N GLU A 410 -6.42 19.25 8.88
CA GLU A 410 -6.43 18.86 10.29
C GLU A 410 -5.04 18.48 10.81
N VAL A 411 -4.03 18.41 9.93
CA VAL A 411 -2.67 18.04 10.36
C VAL A 411 -2.14 19.09 11.33
N ARG A 412 -1.63 18.61 12.46
CA ARG A 412 -0.96 19.40 13.50
C ARG A 412 0.39 18.78 13.80
N HIS A 413 1.38 19.62 14.02
CA HIS A 413 2.72 19.19 14.43
C HIS A 413 2.85 19.33 15.94
N ASP A 414 2.86 18.21 16.65
CA ASP A 414 3.18 18.24 18.08
C ASP A 414 4.69 18.29 18.29
N ARG A 415 5.17 19.44 18.78
CA ARG A 415 6.55 19.70 19.21
C ARG A 415 6.61 20.30 20.61
N ALA A 416 5.55 20.14 21.41
CA ALA A 416 5.42 20.85 22.69
C ALA A 416 6.56 20.54 23.67
N THR A 417 7.18 19.36 23.56
CA THR A 417 8.29 18.90 24.41
C THR A 417 9.64 19.44 23.97
N THR A 418 9.74 20.06 22.78
CA THR A 418 10.97 20.65 22.25
C THR A 418 11.04 22.14 22.60
N LEU A 419 12.05 22.52 23.37
CA LEU A 419 12.29 23.90 23.81
C LEU A 419 12.76 24.78 22.65
N THR A 420 12.15 25.95 22.54
CA THR A 420 12.56 27.03 21.64
C THR A 420 13.76 27.80 22.20
N HIS A 421 14.52 28.51 21.36
CA HIS A 421 15.64 29.33 21.83
C HIS A 421 15.23 30.31 22.95
N PRO A 422 14.12 31.08 22.84
CA PRO A 422 13.70 31.95 23.93
C PRO A 422 13.31 31.23 25.23
N GLN A 423 12.96 29.95 25.18
CA GLN A 423 12.76 29.14 26.40
C GLN A 423 14.10 28.69 27.00
N LEU A 424 15.07 28.34 26.14
CA LEU A 424 16.44 27.99 26.55
C LEU A 424 17.19 29.18 27.16
N ASP A 425 16.99 30.39 26.63
CA ASP A 425 17.57 31.64 27.15
C ASP A 425 17.06 31.99 28.56
N ARG A 426 15.89 31.48 28.94
CA ARG A 426 15.23 31.74 30.23
C ARG A 426 15.41 30.61 31.24
N LEU A 427 16.27 29.62 30.96
CA LEU A 427 16.56 28.57 31.91
C LEU A 427 17.21 29.15 33.18
N GLY A 428 16.64 28.85 34.35
CA GLY A 428 17.16 29.27 35.65
C GLY A 428 18.30 28.40 36.18
N GLY A 429 18.85 27.51 35.36
CA GLY A 429 19.85 26.51 35.75
C GLY A 429 20.35 25.71 34.55
N PRO A 430 21.20 24.68 34.76
CA PRO A 430 21.73 23.88 33.67
C PRO A 430 20.61 23.14 32.93
N TYR A 431 20.75 23.03 31.61
CA TYR A 431 19.88 22.18 30.81
C TYR A 431 20.21 20.70 31.07
N LEU A 432 19.18 19.91 31.35
CA LEU A 432 19.26 18.49 31.64
C LEU A 432 18.50 17.71 30.57
N ARG A 433 19.21 17.11 29.61
CA ARG A 433 18.62 16.40 28.47
C ARG A 433 17.74 15.24 28.91
N TYR A 434 18.12 14.56 29.98
CA TYR A 434 17.46 13.36 30.49
C TYR A 434 16.80 13.61 31.85
N ARG A 435 16.40 14.87 32.11
CA ARG A 435 15.71 15.28 33.34
C ARG A 435 14.57 14.35 33.69
N ASP A 436 14.55 13.85 34.91
CA ASP A 436 13.45 13.07 35.43
C ASP A 436 12.20 13.94 35.61
N THR A 437 11.08 13.46 35.08
CA THR A 437 9.79 14.15 35.10
C THR A 437 8.69 13.14 35.38
N ASP A 438 7.55 13.62 35.87
CA ASP A 438 6.41 12.76 36.21
C ASP A 438 5.91 11.93 35.01
N THR A 439 5.95 12.51 33.80
CA THR A 439 5.54 11.82 32.56
C THR A 439 6.66 10.95 31.97
N GLY A 440 7.88 11.05 32.48
CA GLY A 440 9.08 10.46 31.90
C GLY A 440 9.62 11.18 30.66
N VAL A 441 8.95 12.23 30.17
CA VAL A 441 9.34 12.98 28.98
C VAL A 441 10.15 14.23 29.38
N SER A 442 11.47 14.14 29.23
CA SER A 442 12.37 15.27 29.48
C SER A 442 12.19 16.39 28.44
N PRO A 443 12.31 17.68 28.78
CA PRO A 443 12.35 18.74 27.78
C PRO A 443 13.52 18.52 26.81
N ARG A 444 13.26 18.62 25.51
CA ARG A 444 14.25 18.41 24.45
C ARG A 444 14.76 19.73 23.90
N ALA A 445 16.07 19.92 23.84
CA ALA A 445 16.72 20.95 23.05
C ALA A 445 17.26 20.35 21.75
N ILE A 446 17.30 21.15 20.69
CA ILE A 446 18.02 20.82 19.46
C ILE A 446 19.49 21.26 19.64
N PRO A 447 20.49 20.47 19.19
CA PRO A 447 21.89 20.86 19.30
C PRO A 447 22.19 22.23 18.68
N GLY A 448 23.08 23.00 19.32
CA GLY A 448 23.60 24.28 18.80
C GLY A 448 23.30 25.51 19.65
N HIS A 449 22.54 25.38 20.75
CA HIS A 449 22.27 26.48 21.67
C HIS A 449 23.28 26.53 22.82
N PRO A 450 23.89 27.69 23.15
CA PRO A 450 24.95 27.78 24.18
C PRO A 450 24.47 27.43 25.59
N ASN A 451 23.19 27.66 25.90
CA ASN A 451 22.58 27.31 27.20
C ASN A 451 22.06 25.85 27.27
N ALA A 452 22.23 25.06 26.19
CA ALA A 452 21.76 23.68 26.11
C ALA A 452 22.86 22.75 25.58
N VAL A 453 23.97 22.69 26.32
CA VAL A 453 25.07 21.74 26.07
C VAL A 453 24.80 20.47 26.87
N TYR A 454 24.83 19.32 26.21
CA TYR A 454 24.57 18.02 26.81
C TYR A 454 25.33 16.92 26.08
N ALA A 455 25.56 15.80 26.75
CA ALA A 455 26.15 14.61 26.16
C ALA A 455 25.08 13.62 25.68
N ILE A 456 25.45 12.78 24.73
CA ILE A 456 24.65 11.67 24.25
C ILE A 456 25.53 10.42 24.26
N THR A 457 25.04 9.36 24.89
CA THR A 457 25.74 8.08 24.98
C THR A 457 24.74 6.93 25.03
N THR A 458 25.15 5.77 24.52
CA THR A 458 24.37 4.52 24.55
C THR A 458 24.56 3.73 25.84
N ASP A 459 25.58 4.06 26.64
CA ASP A 459 25.71 3.60 28.01
C ASP A 459 24.58 4.20 28.88
N GLU A 460 24.31 3.58 30.03
CA GLU A 460 23.42 4.22 31.00
C GLU A 460 24.02 5.56 31.44
N HIS A 461 23.16 6.56 31.60
CA HIS A 461 23.59 7.94 31.75
C HIS A 461 22.79 8.68 32.81
N ASP A 462 23.38 9.75 33.34
CA ASP A 462 22.71 10.68 34.25
C ASP A 462 21.80 11.69 33.50
N GLU A 463 21.20 12.63 34.23
CA GLU A 463 20.32 13.66 33.65
C GLU A 463 21.01 14.60 32.64
N GLN A 464 22.35 14.73 32.71
CA GLN A 464 23.18 15.53 31.79
C GLN A 464 23.62 14.73 30.55
N GLY A 465 23.52 13.41 30.61
CA GLY A 465 23.93 12.48 29.55
C GLY A 465 25.33 11.90 29.71
N HIS A 466 25.96 12.06 30.87
CA HIS A 466 27.25 11.44 31.17
C HIS A 466 27.06 10.00 31.64
N ILE A 467 28.02 9.13 31.32
CA ILE A 467 27.99 7.71 31.69
C ILE A 467 27.88 7.57 33.21
N SER A 468 26.99 6.69 33.66
CA SER A 468 26.80 6.39 35.08
C SER A 468 26.45 4.91 35.29
N GLU A 469 27.21 4.26 36.16
CA GLU A 469 27.00 2.87 36.58
C GLU A 469 26.35 2.77 37.96
N GLU A 470 25.97 3.90 38.56
CA GLU A 470 25.37 3.94 39.90
C GLU A 470 23.98 3.30 39.89
N ILE A 471 23.71 2.43 40.87
CA ILE A 471 22.46 1.65 40.97
C ILE A 471 21.23 2.56 41.02
N GLU A 472 21.29 3.65 41.80
CA GLU A 472 20.16 4.56 41.93
C GLU A 472 19.87 5.30 40.61
N ASN A 473 20.92 5.73 39.89
CA ASN A 473 20.76 6.32 38.56
C ASN A 473 20.13 5.32 37.59
N ARG A 474 20.64 4.08 37.55
CA ARG A 474 20.11 3.02 36.69
C ARG A 474 18.61 2.79 36.95
N ARG A 475 18.20 2.69 38.21
CA ARG A 475 16.79 2.50 38.58
C ARG A 475 15.94 3.69 38.15
N GLN A 476 16.43 4.91 38.40
CA GLN A 476 15.71 6.14 38.10
C GLN A 476 15.52 6.33 36.59
N GLN A 477 16.60 6.34 35.81
CA GLN A 477 16.53 6.62 34.37
C GLN A 477 15.83 5.53 33.58
N MET A 478 15.99 4.26 33.99
CA MET A 478 15.22 3.17 33.41
C MET A 478 13.72 3.34 33.69
N SER A 479 13.35 3.62 34.94
CA SER A 479 11.94 3.88 35.30
C SER A 479 11.38 5.11 34.58
N LYS A 480 12.18 6.17 34.42
CA LYS A 480 11.82 7.37 33.67
C LYS A 480 11.48 7.04 32.22
N ARG A 481 12.35 6.31 31.52
CA ARG A 481 12.09 5.91 30.14
C ARG A 481 10.77 5.14 30.06
N MET A 482 10.57 4.15 30.93
CA MET A 482 9.36 3.31 30.89
C MET A 482 8.06 4.05 31.25
N ARG A 483 8.08 5.06 32.14
CA ARG A 483 6.90 5.89 32.46
C ARG A 483 6.26 6.55 31.24
N LYS A 484 7.02 6.80 30.17
CA LYS A 484 6.49 7.33 28.91
C LYS A 484 5.40 6.44 28.29
N LEU A 485 5.42 5.13 28.56
CA LEU A 485 4.39 4.21 28.07
C LEU A 485 3.04 4.42 28.75
N ASP A 486 3.03 4.87 30.02
CA ASP A 486 1.80 5.05 30.78
C ASP A 486 0.94 6.17 30.17
N THR A 487 1.57 7.28 29.80
CA THR A 487 0.93 8.41 29.13
C THR A 487 0.62 8.08 27.67
N ALA A 488 1.55 7.45 26.93
CA ALA A 488 1.34 7.03 25.55
C ALA A 488 0.15 6.09 25.38
N ARG A 489 -0.11 5.22 26.37
CA ARG A 489 -1.26 4.31 26.36
C ARG A 489 -2.59 5.05 26.25
N SER A 490 -2.71 6.24 26.85
CA SER A 490 -3.95 7.04 26.80
C SER A 490 -4.22 7.66 25.42
N GLU A 491 -3.18 7.80 24.58
CA GLU A 491 -3.29 8.27 23.20
C GLU A 491 -3.50 7.14 22.17
N MET A 492 -3.39 5.89 22.61
CA MET A 492 -3.68 4.74 21.75
C MET A 492 -5.19 4.66 21.52
N ARG A 493 -5.56 4.42 20.26
CA ARG A 493 -6.96 4.23 19.89
C ARG A 493 -7.35 2.79 20.15
N GLY A 494 -8.57 2.60 20.66
CA GLY A 494 -9.18 1.27 20.73
C GLY A 494 -9.43 0.67 19.34
N PRO A 495 -9.84 -0.61 19.28
CA PRO A 495 -10.23 -1.23 18.02
C PRO A 495 -11.38 -0.46 17.36
N ALA A 496 -11.33 -0.36 16.03
CA ALA A 496 -12.45 0.14 15.26
C ALA A 496 -13.51 -0.95 15.12
N TRP A 497 -14.79 -0.57 15.24
CA TRP A 497 -15.93 -1.48 15.18
C TRP A 497 -16.66 -1.32 13.84
N HIS A 498 -17.09 -2.43 13.25
CA HIS A 498 -17.92 -2.48 12.05
C HIS A 498 -18.87 -3.67 12.13
N GLY A 499 -20.16 -3.45 11.91
CA GLY A 499 -21.22 -4.46 12.06
C GLY A 499 -22.15 -4.17 13.25
N PRO A 500 -23.13 -5.05 13.51
CA PRO A 500 -24.07 -4.90 14.61
C PRO A 500 -23.39 -5.03 15.98
N GLU A 501 -23.90 -4.30 16.98
CA GLU A 501 -23.37 -4.33 18.35
C GLU A 501 -23.67 -5.67 19.06
N ASP A 502 -24.76 -6.34 18.68
CA ASP A 502 -25.26 -7.60 19.23
C ASP A 502 -24.90 -8.82 18.34
N ALA A 503 -23.69 -8.82 17.78
CA ALA A 503 -23.24 -9.87 16.87
C ALA A 503 -23.06 -11.25 17.55
N ASP A 504 -23.61 -12.31 16.94
CA ASP A 504 -23.38 -13.71 17.36
C ASP A 504 -21.90 -14.14 17.23
N LEU A 505 -21.16 -13.52 16.32
CA LEU A 505 -19.77 -13.82 15.98
C LEU A 505 -18.98 -12.52 15.79
N THR A 506 -17.88 -12.37 16.51
CA THR A 506 -16.94 -11.25 16.36
C THR A 506 -15.67 -11.70 15.64
N LEU A 507 -15.31 -11.03 14.55
CA LEU A 507 -14.06 -11.24 13.82
C LEU A 507 -13.02 -10.18 14.22
N ILE A 508 -11.85 -10.61 14.71
CA ILE A 508 -10.77 -9.71 15.13
C ILE A 508 -9.62 -9.80 14.12
N CYS A 509 -9.20 -8.66 13.59
CA CYS A 509 -8.08 -8.55 12.67
C CYS A 509 -7.35 -7.20 12.84
N TRP A 510 -6.23 -7.04 12.15
CA TRP A 510 -5.44 -5.81 12.12
C TRP A 510 -4.73 -5.70 10.77
N GLY A 511 -4.20 -4.52 10.44
CA GLY A 511 -3.51 -4.31 9.16
C GLY A 511 -4.45 -4.49 7.96
N SER A 512 -3.89 -4.85 6.80
CA SER A 512 -4.66 -4.94 5.55
C SER A 512 -5.79 -5.96 5.55
N MET A 513 -5.77 -6.93 6.47
CA MET A 513 -6.88 -7.87 6.68
C MET A 513 -8.21 -7.18 7.04
N TYR A 514 -8.19 -5.92 7.51
CA TYR A 514 -9.40 -5.13 7.73
C TYR A 514 -10.32 -5.13 6.51
N GLY A 515 -9.78 -4.93 5.30
CA GLY A 515 -10.60 -4.83 4.08
C GLY A 515 -11.38 -6.11 3.76
N PRO A 516 -10.70 -7.27 3.57
CA PRO A 516 -11.36 -8.56 3.37
C PRO A 516 -12.34 -8.93 4.49
N VAL A 517 -11.97 -8.75 5.75
CA VAL A 517 -12.82 -9.11 6.90
C VAL A 517 -14.07 -8.23 6.94
N ARG A 518 -13.92 -6.93 6.69
CA ARG A 518 -15.05 -5.98 6.64
C ARG A 518 -16.02 -6.33 5.51
N GLU A 519 -15.54 -6.71 4.33
CA GLU A 519 -16.43 -7.18 3.25
C GLU A 519 -17.11 -8.52 3.59
N ALA A 520 -16.42 -9.45 4.28
CA ALA A 520 -17.03 -10.70 4.73
C ALA A 520 -18.16 -10.46 5.73
N VAL A 521 -17.99 -9.51 6.66
CA VAL A 521 -19.06 -9.06 7.58
C VAL A 521 -20.24 -8.48 6.80
N ASP A 522 -19.97 -7.64 5.79
CA ASP A 522 -21.02 -7.07 4.93
C ASP A 522 -21.81 -8.17 4.19
N VAL A 523 -21.17 -9.26 3.76
CA VAL A 523 -21.82 -10.42 3.13
C VAL A 523 -22.66 -11.22 4.12
N PHE A 524 -22.08 -11.64 5.27
CA PHE A 524 -22.81 -12.44 6.26
C PHE A 524 -24.07 -11.75 6.79
N ASN A 525 -24.04 -10.42 6.91
CA ASN A 525 -25.20 -9.66 7.38
C ASN A 525 -26.26 -9.43 6.30
N ARG A 526 -25.91 -9.49 5.01
CA ARG A 526 -26.91 -9.45 3.91
C ARG A 526 -27.66 -10.77 3.81
N ASP A 527 -26.97 -11.90 3.96
CA ASP A 527 -27.56 -13.25 3.82
C ASP A 527 -28.47 -13.65 5.00
N LYS A 528 -28.43 -12.90 6.11
CA LYS A 528 -29.31 -13.10 7.28
C LYS A 528 -30.68 -12.39 7.15
N GLY A 529 -30.84 -11.47 6.19
CA GLY A 529 -32.10 -10.78 5.90
C GLY A 529 -32.84 -11.43 4.75
#